data_AF-A0AAW4IUE6-F1
#
_entry.id   AF-A0AAW4IUE6-F1
#
_cell.length_a   1.000
_cell.length_b   1.000
_cell.length_c   1.000
_cell.angle_alpha   90.00
_cell.angle_beta   90.00
_cell.angle_gamma   90.00
#
_symmetry.space_group_name_H-M   'P 1'
#
loop_
_entity.id
_entity.type
_entity.pdbx_description
1 polymer ?
#
loop_
_entity_poly.entity_id
_entity_poly.type
_entity_poly.pdbx_seq_one_letter_code
_entity_poly.pdbx_strand_id
1 'polypeptide(L)'
;MYIRKKNKNAFTGLHVQGLPKMNEHSSLEMFIDGDFLVLEHLKGIGFFNKNVEVTDIFKIHHDKIISLDIIDKTNISSKSKSVVGRGIAGDLIFGPVGAVLGGMSGAKTDIKSTTIYYFNIAYYGKNENDIKTIILRLGYDNSKALKFIREFNDKFMLDESMINENGEIIL
;
A
#
# COMPACT_ATOMS: atom_id res chain seq x y z
N MET A 1 -2.96 22.04 7.10
CA MET A 1 -3.41 21.34 8.32
C MET A 1 -4.90 21.56 8.51
N TYR A 2 -5.65 20.49 8.73
CA TYR A 2 -7.08 20.54 9.04
C TYR A 2 -7.49 19.39 9.97
N ILE A 3 -8.66 19.48 10.58
CA ILE A 3 -9.19 18.44 11.48
C ILE A 3 -10.44 17.83 10.84
N ARG A 4 -10.51 16.49 10.83
CA ARG A 4 -11.71 15.77 10.39
C ARG A 4 -12.03 14.59 11.31
N LYS A 5 -13.24 14.06 11.16
CA LYS A 5 -13.60 12.77 11.75
C LYS A 5 -12.76 11.65 11.12
N LYS A 6 -12.45 10.62 11.90
CA LYS A 6 -11.82 9.39 11.40
C LYS A 6 -12.63 8.81 10.23
N ASN A 7 -11.93 8.42 9.17
CA ASN A 7 -12.56 7.80 8.01
C ASN A 7 -12.69 6.31 8.29
N LYS A 8 -13.94 5.80 8.29
CA LYS A 8 -14.21 4.39 8.60
C LYS A 8 -13.76 3.44 7.51
N ASN A 9 -13.64 3.93 6.28
CA ASN A 9 -13.23 3.15 5.12
C ASN A 9 -11.71 3.21 4.89
N ALA A 10 -10.99 3.94 5.76
CA ALA A 10 -9.56 4.04 5.66
C ALA A 10 -8.85 2.96 6.48
N PHE A 11 -7.60 2.69 6.10
CA PHE A 11 -6.66 1.94 6.91
C PHE A 11 -5.40 2.77 7.17
N THR A 12 -4.66 2.41 8.21
CA THR A 12 -3.51 3.18 8.66
C THR A 12 -2.24 2.35 8.53
N GLY A 13 -1.17 2.96 8.04
CA GLY A 13 0.17 2.42 8.03
C GLY A 13 1.18 3.40 8.61
N LEU A 14 2.36 2.91 8.98
CA LEU A 14 3.48 3.74 9.41
C LEU A 14 4.46 3.90 8.25
N HIS A 15 4.82 5.14 7.92
CA HIS A 15 5.79 5.45 6.86
C HIS A 15 7.12 4.75 7.10
N VAL A 16 7.62 4.06 6.07
CA VAL A 16 8.98 3.53 6.01
C VAL A 16 9.78 4.30 4.96
N GLN A 17 9.25 4.42 3.75
CA GLN A 17 9.96 5.05 2.63
C GLN A 17 8.99 5.60 1.57
N GLY A 18 9.47 6.55 0.76
CA GLY A 18 8.84 6.92 -0.51
C GLY A 18 8.13 8.26 -0.52
N LEU A 19 7.92 8.86 0.65
CA LEU A 19 7.34 10.20 0.77
C LEU A 19 8.41 11.22 1.20
N PRO A 20 8.68 12.25 0.38
CA PRO A 20 9.68 13.26 0.71
C PRO A 20 9.24 14.06 1.94
N LYS A 21 10.20 14.41 2.81
CA LYS A 21 9.99 15.21 4.04
C LYS A 21 9.11 14.53 5.11
N MET A 22 8.87 13.23 4.98
CA MET A 22 8.14 12.44 5.96
C MET A 22 9.13 11.69 6.86
N ASN A 23 9.02 11.85 8.18
CA ASN A 23 9.85 11.08 9.12
C ASN A 23 9.47 9.59 9.06
N GLU A 24 10.42 8.71 9.31
CA GLU A 24 10.11 7.30 9.56
C GLU A 24 9.11 7.18 10.72
N HIS A 25 8.21 6.20 10.63
CA HIS A 25 7.12 5.94 11.59
C HIS A 25 6.01 7.00 11.66
N SER A 26 6.00 7.99 10.76
CA SER A 26 4.87 8.90 10.60
C SER A 26 3.61 8.12 10.21
N SER A 27 2.47 8.41 10.84
CA SER A 27 1.24 7.66 10.59
C SER A 27 0.50 8.21 9.38
N LEU A 28 0.15 7.31 8.45
CA LEU A 28 -0.54 7.63 7.21
C LEU A 28 -1.87 6.88 7.16
N GLU A 29 -2.96 7.63 6.97
CA GLU A 29 -4.28 7.07 6.71
C GLU A 29 -4.55 7.06 5.20
N MET A 30 -4.97 5.92 4.67
CA MET A 30 -5.17 5.66 3.24
C MET A 30 -6.62 5.38 2.92
N PHE A 31 -7.12 5.98 1.85
CA PHE A 31 -8.47 5.74 1.33
C PHE A 31 -8.57 6.10 -0.15
N ILE A 32 -9.66 5.66 -0.78
CA ILE A 32 -10.03 6.06 -2.15
C ILE A 32 -10.94 7.29 -2.08
N ASP A 33 -10.65 8.31 -2.87
CA ASP A 33 -11.43 9.54 -3.01
C ASP A 33 -11.56 9.90 -4.49
N GLY A 34 -12.77 9.71 -5.06
CA GLY A 34 -12.97 9.81 -6.50
C GLY A 34 -12.03 8.85 -7.23
N ASP A 35 -11.19 9.41 -8.11
CA ASP A 35 -10.21 8.70 -8.96
C ASP A 35 -8.80 8.66 -8.35
N PHE A 36 -8.68 8.95 -7.05
CA PHE A 36 -7.40 9.07 -6.38
C PHE A 36 -7.24 8.06 -5.24
N LEU A 37 -6.05 7.48 -5.15
CA LEU A 37 -5.50 6.96 -3.90
C LEU A 37 -4.99 8.15 -3.07
N VAL A 38 -5.54 8.33 -1.87
CA VAL A 38 -5.17 9.40 -0.96
C VAL A 38 -4.42 8.85 0.24
N LEU A 39 -3.29 9.49 0.59
CA LEU A 39 -2.52 9.25 1.81
C LEU A 39 -2.49 10.53 2.64
N GLU A 40 -3.03 10.48 3.84
CA GLU A 40 -3.05 11.62 4.77
C GLU A 40 -2.11 11.39 5.94
N HIS A 41 -1.18 12.31 6.14
CA HIS A 41 -0.30 12.31 7.31
C HIS A 41 -1.07 12.78 8.53
N LEU A 42 -1.15 11.91 9.53
CA LEU A 42 -1.87 12.15 10.76
C LEU A 42 -0.94 12.53 11.91
N LYS A 43 -1.30 13.58 12.64
CA LYS A 43 -0.68 13.96 13.91
C LYS A 43 -1.62 13.69 15.08
N GLY A 44 -1.08 13.22 16.21
CA GLY A 44 -1.82 13.12 17.47
C GLY A 44 -2.89 12.01 17.50
N ILE A 45 -2.50 10.77 17.18
CA ILE A 45 -3.40 9.61 17.31
C ILE A 45 -3.64 9.29 18.79
N GLY A 46 -4.62 9.97 19.38
CA GLY A 46 -5.27 9.49 20.59
C GLY A 46 -6.24 8.37 20.23
N PHE A 47 -6.10 7.19 20.84
CA PHE A 47 -7.02 6.06 20.68
C PHE A 47 -8.50 6.43 21.01
N PHE A 48 -8.70 7.49 21.81
CA PHE A 48 -10.02 7.99 22.21
C PHE A 48 -10.55 9.18 21.39
N ASN A 49 -9.74 9.78 20.50
CA ASN A 49 -10.17 10.92 19.71
C ASN A 49 -10.92 10.47 18.46
N LYS A 50 -12.16 10.96 18.32
CA LYS A 50 -13.00 10.76 17.12
C LYS A 50 -12.51 11.57 15.92
N ASN A 51 -11.70 12.59 16.19
CA ASN A 51 -11.12 13.49 15.21
C ASN A 51 -9.63 13.19 15.05
N VAL A 52 -9.11 13.44 13.85
CA VAL A 52 -7.70 13.36 13.49
C VAL A 52 -7.25 14.68 12.91
N GLU A 53 -6.02 15.06 13.21
CA GLU A 53 -5.34 16.21 12.63
C GLU A 53 -4.55 15.75 11.42
N VAL A 54 -4.89 16.28 10.24
CA VAL A 54 -4.20 16.00 8.98
C VAL A 54 -3.22 17.13 8.71
N THR A 55 -1.93 16.83 8.62
CA THR A 55 -0.89 17.84 8.36
C THR A 55 -0.54 17.94 6.88
N ASP A 56 -0.51 16.80 6.19
CA ASP A 56 -0.12 16.69 4.79
C ASP A 56 -1.02 15.69 4.05
N ILE A 57 -1.19 15.90 2.75
CA ILE A 57 -1.99 15.04 1.87
C ILE A 57 -1.15 14.72 0.64
N PHE A 58 -1.04 13.44 0.32
CA PHE A 58 -0.48 12.96 -0.94
C PHE A 58 -1.59 12.27 -1.73
N LYS A 59 -1.77 12.63 -3.00
CA LYS A 59 -2.78 12.04 -3.89
C LYS A 59 -2.10 11.45 -5.12
N ILE A 60 -2.47 10.23 -5.47
CA ILE A 60 -2.02 9.56 -6.69
C ILE A 60 -3.27 9.20 -7.50
N HIS A 61 -3.35 9.67 -8.75
CA HIS A 61 -4.43 9.27 -9.67
C HIS A 61 -4.35 7.76 -9.95
N HIS A 62 -5.49 7.06 -10.06
CA HIS A 62 -5.50 5.60 -10.22
C HIS A 62 -4.72 5.13 -11.46
N ASP A 63 -4.79 5.85 -12.59
CA ASP A 63 -4.02 5.53 -13.80
C ASP A 63 -2.49 5.55 -13.63
N LYS A 64 -2.01 6.20 -12.57
CA LYS A 64 -0.58 6.19 -12.22
C LYS A 64 -0.20 5.01 -11.34
N ILE A 65 -1.16 4.34 -10.72
CA ILE A 65 -0.92 3.20 -9.85
C ILE A 65 -0.56 2.00 -10.73
N ILE A 66 0.62 1.46 -10.49
CA ILE A 66 1.11 0.26 -11.18
C ILE A 66 0.71 -0.98 -10.37
N SER A 67 0.92 -0.94 -9.05
CA SER A 67 0.54 -2.04 -8.17
C SER A 67 0.32 -1.58 -6.72
N LEU A 68 -0.49 -2.36 -5.99
CA LEU A 68 -0.69 -2.27 -4.55
C LEU A 68 -0.46 -3.66 -3.95
N ASP A 69 0.53 -3.83 -3.08
CA ASP A 69 0.95 -5.15 -2.60
C ASP A 69 1.07 -5.21 -1.08
N ILE A 70 0.89 -6.42 -0.54
CA ILE A 70 1.21 -6.72 0.86
C ILE A 70 2.39 -7.68 0.90
N ILE A 71 3.42 -7.30 1.66
CA ILE A 71 4.68 -8.00 1.75
C ILE A 71 4.92 -8.44 3.19
N ASP A 72 5.43 -9.66 3.38
CA ASP A 72 5.86 -10.17 4.68
C ASP A 72 7.17 -10.97 4.56
N LYS A 73 7.78 -11.33 5.71
CA LYS A 73 9.04 -12.10 5.74
C LYS A 73 8.89 -13.55 5.25
N THR A 74 7.69 -14.14 5.26
CA THR A 74 7.44 -15.54 4.89
C THR A 74 7.24 -15.73 3.39
N ASN A 75 6.77 -14.71 2.68
CA ASN A 75 6.71 -14.66 1.21
C ASN A 75 8.09 -14.51 0.54
N ILE A 76 9.16 -14.35 1.34
CA ILE A 76 10.56 -14.26 0.87
C ILE A 76 11.11 -15.62 0.42
N SER A 77 10.65 -16.74 1.01
CA SER A 77 11.17 -18.09 0.71
C SER A 77 10.31 -18.86 -0.29
N SER A 78 9.00 -18.63 -0.32
CA SER A 78 8.13 -19.15 -1.36
C SER A 78 8.05 -18.16 -2.52
N LYS A 79 8.99 -18.26 -3.46
CA LYS A 79 8.71 -17.83 -4.83
C LYS A 79 7.31 -18.37 -5.19
N SER A 80 6.45 -17.49 -5.68
CA SER A 80 5.34 -17.82 -6.59
C SER A 80 4.02 -18.44 -6.09
N LYS A 81 3.45 -18.18 -4.88
CA LYS A 81 2.15 -18.84 -4.56
C LYS A 81 0.96 -18.08 -3.96
N SER A 82 1.05 -16.85 -3.47
CA SER A 82 -0.20 -16.13 -3.17
C SER A 82 0.00 -14.63 -3.09
N VAL A 83 -0.41 -13.92 -4.14
CA VAL A 83 -0.58 -12.47 -4.08
C VAL A 83 -2.01 -12.19 -4.53
N VAL A 84 -2.96 -12.35 -3.62
CA VAL A 84 -4.39 -11.98 -3.78
C VAL A 84 -4.57 -10.46 -3.97
N GLY A 85 -3.48 -9.71 -4.19
CA GLY A 85 -3.44 -8.27 -4.34
C GLY A 85 -2.69 -7.76 -5.56
N ARG A 86 -2.22 -8.61 -6.49
CA ARG A 86 -1.65 -8.11 -7.75
C ARG A 86 -2.77 -7.43 -8.54
N GLY A 87 -2.94 -6.12 -8.36
CA GLY A 87 -3.40 -5.28 -9.46
C GLY A 87 -2.47 -5.57 -10.64
N ILE A 88 -3.04 -5.69 -11.83
CA ILE A 88 -2.52 -6.36 -13.03
C ILE A 88 -1.07 -5.92 -13.35
N ALA A 89 -0.12 -6.53 -12.68
CA ALA A 89 1.29 -6.38 -12.93
C ALA A 89 1.76 -7.77 -13.36
N GLY A 90 2.07 -7.90 -14.66
CA GLY A 90 2.83 -9.01 -15.18
C GLY A 90 4.23 -9.07 -14.57
N ASP A 91 5.21 -9.60 -15.30
CA ASP A 91 6.58 -9.88 -14.82
C ASP A 91 7.42 -8.66 -14.34
N LEU A 92 6.83 -7.48 -14.23
CA LEU A 92 7.50 -6.26 -13.77
C LEU A 92 7.12 -5.93 -12.31
N ILE A 93 8.06 -5.27 -11.61
CA ILE A 93 7.95 -4.66 -10.27
C ILE A 93 8.45 -5.53 -9.10
N PHE A 94 9.74 -5.84 -9.09
CA PHE A 94 10.49 -6.07 -7.85
C PHE A 94 11.68 -5.11 -7.69
N GLY A 95 11.55 -3.87 -8.19
CA GLY A 95 12.61 -2.85 -8.14
C GLY A 95 12.97 -2.41 -6.70
N PRO A 96 12.60 -1.19 -6.24
CA PRO A 96 12.95 -0.72 -4.89
C PRO A 96 12.45 -1.64 -3.75
N VAL A 97 11.35 -2.36 -3.98
CA VAL A 97 10.87 -3.41 -3.09
C VAL A 97 11.95 -4.47 -2.83
N GLY A 98 12.64 -4.95 -3.87
CA GLY A 98 13.75 -5.90 -3.72
C GLY A 98 14.92 -5.33 -2.92
N ALA A 99 15.20 -4.03 -3.02
CA ALA A 99 16.26 -3.36 -2.25
C ALA A 99 15.89 -3.17 -0.77
N VAL A 100 14.65 -2.79 -0.46
CA VAL A 100 14.14 -2.74 0.92
C VAL A 100 14.11 -4.13 1.55
N LEU A 101 13.65 -5.13 0.79
CA LEU A 101 13.67 -6.52 1.22
C LEU A 101 15.09 -7.07 1.41
N GLY A 102 16.04 -6.71 0.53
CA GLY A 102 17.45 -7.06 0.63
C GLY A 102 18.16 -6.41 1.83
N GLY A 103 17.90 -5.12 2.08
CA GLY A 103 18.41 -4.40 3.26
C GLY A 103 17.86 -4.94 4.58
N MET A 104 16.57 -5.28 4.62
CA MET A 104 15.94 -5.90 5.78
C MET A 104 16.39 -7.34 6.03
N SER A 105 16.74 -8.10 4.98
CA SER A 105 17.28 -9.46 5.11
C SER A 105 18.74 -9.48 5.59
N GLY A 106 19.50 -8.41 5.37
CA GLY A 106 20.90 -8.28 5.85
C GLY A 106 21.00 -7.83 7.31
N ALA A 107 19.96 -7.17 7.84
CA ALA A 107 19.89 -6.80 9.25
C ALA A 107 19.63 -8.07 10.09
N LYS A 108 20.64 -8.53 10.84
CA LYS A 108 20.52 -9.57 11.89
C LYS A 108 19.60 -9.08 13.00
N THR A 109 18.30 -9.06 12.74
CA THR A 109 17.27 -8.87 13.77
C THR A 109 16.57 -10.21 13.92
N ASP A 110 16.97 -10.93 14.97
CA ASP A 110 16.33 -12.12 15.51
C ASP A 110 14.91 -11.76 15.99
N ILE A 111 14.01 -11.50 15.03
CA ILE A 111 12.60 -11.28 15.31
C ILE A 111 11.97 -12.66 15.35
N LYS A 112 11.87 -13.22 16.56
CA LYS A 112 11.08 -14.40 16.88
C LYS A 112 9.73 -14.34 16.15
N SER A 113 9.53 -15.25 15.19
CA SER A 113 8.26 -15.83 14.71
C SER A 113 7.02 -14.92 14.53
N THR A 114 7.16 -13.61 14.35
CA THR A 114 5.99 -12.72 14.24
C THR A 114 5.99 -12.03 12.89
N THR A 115 5.06 -12.42 12.03
CA THR A 115 4.89 -11.90 10.67
C THR A 115 4.48 -10.43 10.72
N ILE A 116 5.42 -9.53 10.43
CA ILE A 116 5.14 -8.10 10.24
C ILE A 116 4.82 -7.87 8.76
N TYR A 117 3.68 -7.24 8.50
CA TYR A 117 3.23 -6.88 7.15
C TYR A 117 3.65 -5.47 6.76
N TYR A 118 3.93 -5.32 5.47
CA TYR A 118 4.20 -4.06 4.81
C TYR A 118 3.24 -3.87 3.65
N PHE A 119 2.81 -2.64 3.43
CA PHE A 119 2.03 -2.21 2.28
C PHE A 119 2.94 -1.47 1.31
N ASN A 120 2.96 -1.92 0.07
CA ASN A 120 3.73 -1.32 -1.01
C ASN A 120 2.79 -0.68 -2.03
N ILE A 121 3.13 0.53 -2.46
CA ILE A 121 2.45 1.25 -3.53
C ILE A 121 3.50 1.55 -4.59
N ALA A 122 3.37 0.96 -5.78
CA ALA A 122 4.20 1.32 -6.94
C ALA A 122 3.40 2.23 -7.88
N TYR A 123 4.00 3.32 -8.33
CA TYR A 123 3.32 4.29 -9.19
C TYR A 123 4.26 5.02 -10.14
N TYR A 124 3.74 5.49 -11.27
CA TYR A 124 4.45 6.37 -12.19
C TYR A 124 4.49 7.80 -11.65
N GLY A 125 5.71 8.35 -11.56
CA GLY A 125 5.98 9.70 -11.10
C GLY A 125 5.70 10.74 -12.19
N LYS A 126 6.77 11.32 -12.72
CA LYS A 126 6.69 12.33 -13.79
C LYS A 126 6.26 11.74 -15.13
N ASN A 127 6.68 10.51 -15.43
CA ASN A 127 6.38 9.77 -16.64
C ASN A 127 6.49 8.25 -16.39
N GLU A 128 6.21 7.45 -17.41
CA GLU A 128 6.23 5.98 -17.36
C GLU A 128 7.61 5.38 -17.04
N ASN A 129 8.69 6.13 -17.24
CA ASN A 129 10.05 5.70 -16.91
C ASN A 129 10.47 6.10 -15.48
N ASP A 130 9.68 6.91 -14.78
CA ASP A 130 9.93 7.37 -13.41
C ASP A 130 9.09 6.55 -12.42
N ILE A 131 9.49 5.31 -12.16
CA ILE A 131 8.78 4.44 -11.21
C ILE A 131 9.16 4.82 -9.78
N LYS A 132 8.14 5.10 -8.96
CA LYS A 132 8.26 5.43 -7.54
C LYS A 132 7.58 4.37 -6.69
N THR A 133 8.04 4.26 -5.44
CA THR A 133 7.45 3.34 -4.45
C THR A 133 7.21 4.06 -3.14
N ILE A 134 6.12 3.71 -2.46
CA ILE A 134 5.85 4.09 -1.07
C ILE A 134 5.66 2.81 -0.27
N ILE A 135 6.34 2.71 0.87
CA ILE A 135 6.30 1.54 1.73
C ILE A 135 5.86 1.95 3.12
N LEU A 136 4.87 1.22 3.63
CA LEU A 136 4.28 1.43 4.95
C LEU A 136 4.32 0.13 5.75
N ARG A 137 4.55 0.22 7.06
CA ARG A 137 4.41 -0.91 7.99
C ARG A 137 2.98 -0.96 8.54
N LEU A 138 2.33 -2.12 8.45
CA LEU A 138 0.95 -2.35 8.91
C LEU A 138 0.85 -2.98 10.31
N GLY A 139 1.93 -3.60 10.78
CA GLY A 139 1.92 -4.39 12.02
C GLY A 139 1.60 -5.85 11.74
N TYR A 140 0.73 -6.46 12.55
CA TYR A 140 0.45 -7.90 12.50
C TYR A 140 -0.88 -8.26 11.84
N ASP A 141 -1.75 -7.28 11.58
CA ASP A 141 -3.02 -7.47 10.86
C ASP A 141 -2.99 -6.68 9.56
N ASN A 142 -3.26 -7.36 8.45
CA ASN A 142 -3.29 -6.79 7.12
C ASN A 142 -4.70 -6.81 6.49
N SER A 143 -5.73 -7.26 7.22
CA SER A 143 -7.07 -7.52 6.70
C SER A 143 -7.71 -6.29 6.07
N LYS A 144 -7.52 -5.12 6.69
CA LYS A 144 -8.02 -3.84 6.13
C LYS A 144 -7.28 -3.42 4.87
N ALA A 145 -5.97 -3.64 4.81
CA ALA A 145 -5.18 -3.35 3.61
C ALA A 145 -5.53 -4.31 2.47
N LEU A 146 -5.78 -5.60 2.76
CA LEU A 146 -6.28 -6.56 1.78
C LEU A 146 -7.65 -6.15 1.23
N LYS A 147 -8.57 -5.76 2.13
CA LYS A 147 -9.89 -5.25 1.71
C LYS A 147 -9.74 -4.01 0.83
N PHE A 148 -8.85 -3.10 1.21
CA PHE A 148 -8.56 -1.90 0.44
C PHE A 148 -8.06 -2.22 -0.97
N ILE A 149 -7.11 -3.15 -1.13
CA ILE A 149 -6.60 -3.54 -2.45
C ILE A 149 -7.72 -4.09 -3.33
N ARG A 150 -8.58 -4.95 -2.77
CA ARG A 150 -9.74 -5.50 -3.51
C ARG A 150 -10.67 -4.37 -3.98
N GLU A 151 -11.05 -3.48 -3.07
CA GLU A 151 -11.89 -2.32 -3.41
C GLU A 151 -11.26 -1.42 -4.48
N PHE A 152 -9.94 -1.23 -4.44
CA PHE A 152 -9.23 -0.45 -5.45
C PHE A 152 -9.23 -1.15 -6.81
N ASN A 153 -8.93 -2.46 -6.84
CA ASN A 153 -8.87 -3.23 -8.07
C ASN A 153 -10.24 -3.33 -8.73
N ASP A 154 -11.28 -3.64 -7.95
CA ASP A 154 -12.66 -3.75 -8.43
C ASP A 154 -13.14 -2.43 -9.05
N LYS A 155 -12.62 -1.30 -8.57
CA LYS A 155 -13.02 0.03 -9.03
C LYS A 155 -12.25 0.51 -10.25
N PHE A 156 -10.96 0.21 -10.35
CA PHE A 156 -10.07 0.89 -11.31
C PHE A 156 -9.26 -0.03 -12.20
N MET A 157 -9.08 -1.29 -11.82
CA MET A 157 -8.14 -2.20 -12.50
C MET A 157 -8.86 -3.35 -13.20
N LEU A 158 -10.05 -3.74 -12.75
CA LEU A 158 -10.87 -4.68 -13.51
C LEU A 158 -11.48 -3.97 -14.72
N ASP A 159 -10.91 -4.22 -15.90
CA ASP A 159 -11.55 -3.93 -17.18
C ASP A 159 -12.61 -5.01 -17.45
N GLU A 160 -13.79 -4.63 -17.96
CA GLU A 160 -14.83 -5.58 -18.41
C GLU A 160 -14.27 -6.56 -19.46
N SER A 161 -13.25 -6.16 -20.23
CA SER A 161 -12.57 -7.03 -21.19
C SER A 161 -11.77 -8.19 -20.55
N MET A 162 -11.48 -8.10 -19.24
CA MET A 162 -10.77 -9.11 -18.45
C MET A 162 -11.72 -10.04 -17.68
N ILE A 163 -13.02 -9.91 -17.90
CA ILE A 163 -14.07 -10.73 -17.30
C ILE A 163 -14.69 -11.55 -18.43
N ASN A 164 -14.61 -12.87 -18.37
CA ASN A 164 -15.27 -13.70 -19.37
C ASN A 164 -16.80 -13.59 -19.26
N GLU A 165 -17.50 -14.13 -20.24
CA GLU A 165 -18.98 -14.18 -20.28
C GLU A 165 -19.62 -14.83 -19.05
N ASN A 166 -18.85 -15.57 -18.23
CA ASN A 166 -19.28 -16.22 -17.00
C ASN A 166 -18.94 -15.42 -15.73
N GLY A 167 -18.35 -14.23 -15.85
CA GLY A 167 -17.97 -13.40 -14.71
C GLY A 167 -16.62 -13.77 -14.07
N GLU A 168 -15.80 -14.58 -14.73
CA GLU A 168 -14.49 -15.01 -14.22
C GLU A 168 -13.37 -14.07 -14.69
N ILE A 169 -12.46 -13.71 -13.78
CA ILE A 169 -11.28 -12.90 -14.09
C ILE A 169 -10.30 -13.75 -14.91
N ILE A 170 -10.00 -13.29 -16.12
CA ILE A 170 -9.01 -13.90 -17.02
C ILE A 170 -7.68 -13.18 -16.82
N LEU A 171 -6.68 -13.88 -16.26
CA LEU A 171 -5.29 -13.39 -16.08
C LEU A 171 -4.42 -13.73 -17.29
#